data_AF-H7G0T5-F1
#
_entry.id   AF-H7G0T5-F1
#
_cell.length_a   1.000
_cell.length_b   1.000
_cell.length_c   1.000
_cell.angle_alpha   90.00
_cell.angle_beta   90.00
_cell.angle_gamma   90.00
#
_symmetry.space_group_name_H-M   'P 1'
#
loop_
_entity.id
_entity.type
_entity.pdbx_description
1 polymer ?
#
loop_
_entity_poly.entity_id
_entity_poly.type
_entity_poly.pdbx_seq_one_letter_code
_entity_poly.pdbx_strand_id
1 'polypeptide(L)'
;MVRPATPETDAEKITPNVPGDKVTVKDPSHLTKGEKEQVNTNVTNANKDKFPAGTEVTVGDDGTTTVTYPDHSTDTIKGGDLVRPATPETDAEKITPNVPGDKVTVKDPSHLTKGEKEQVNTNVTNANKDKIPAGTEVTVGDDGTTTVTYPDHSTDTIKGGDLVRPATPETDAEKITPNVPGDKVTVKDPSHLTDGEKKQVETNVTNANKDTLPSGSQVTVGKDGTTTITYPDGSKDTIPGSDLVRQSTDADKTTLSVPETKVPVTDPSHLTDGEKKQVETNVTNANKDTLPSGSQVTVGNDGTTTVTYPDGSKDTIPGSDLVHQSTDADKTTPSVPEKKVPVADPSHLTDSEKDQVKTNVTDANKDTLPSGSQVTVGNDGTTTVTYPDGSKDTIPGDKVVEEKSDADNNEPKVPGDKVKVDNPNKLTDSEKEELSNNLEKLNPGTVVTIADDGTATLTYPDGLTNTIPGSQLVTAKGNGNTTNSNVKVTPTNTNNKINKDNNSLGKNTANAKAGELPQTGETNDSQKLSVIGMALMGILGLFGLGKKRKKD
;
A
#
# COMPACT_ATOMS: atom_id res chain seq x y z
N MET A 1 -111.30 99.63 46.30
CA MET A 1 -111.04 98.44 47.14
C MET A 1 -110.08 97.56 46.34
N VAL A 2 -108.77 97.69 46.57
CA VAL A 2 -107.75 96.87 45.88
C VAL A 2 -107.61 95.58 46.68
N ARG A 3 -107.88 94.42 46.07
CA ARG A 3 -107.60 93.11 46.70
C ARG A 3 -106.07 92.99 46.83
N PRO A 4 -105.51 92.66 48.01
CA PRO A 4 -104.09 92.36 48.09
C PRO A 4 -103.77 91.14 47.22
N ALA A 5 -102.69 91.23 46.44
CA ALA A 5 -102.16 90.10 45.69
C ALA A 5 -101.78 88.98 46.69
N THR A 6 -102.12 87.73 46.35
CA THR A 6 -101.57 86.56 47.04
C THR A 6 -100.05 86.57 46.90
N PRO A 7 -99.28 86.40 47.99
CA PRO A 7 -97.83 86.34 47.89
C PRO A 7 -97.42 85.16 47.00
N GLU A 8 -96.52 85.41 46.05
CA GLU A 8 -95.89 84.37 45.22
C GLU A 8 -95.15 83.36 46.11
N THR A 9 -95.24 82.09 45.73
CA THR A 9 -94.55 80.97 46.40
C THR A 9 -93.07 80.89 46.02
N ASP A 10 -92.28 80.17 46.79
CA ASP A 10 -90.85 79.96 46.51
C ASP A 10 -90.64 79.14 45.22
N ALA A 11 -91.50 78.16 44.92
CA ALA A 11 -91.49 77.43 43.65
C ALA A 11 -91.81 78.30 42.43
N GLU A 12 -92.56 79.40 42.59
CA GLU A 12 -92.79 80.36 41.50
C GLU A 12 -91.58 81.28 41.26
N LYS A 13 -90.69 81.41 42.25
CA LYS A 13 -89.52 82.31 42.19
C LYS A 13 -88.21 81.58 41.88
N ILE A 14 -88.11 80.32 42.27
CA ILE A 14 -86.89 79.52 42.18
C ILE A 14 -87.09 78.48 41.09
N THR A 15 -86.10 78.37 40.20
CA THR A 15 -86.00 77.23 39.28
C THR A 15 -84.77 76.41 39.67
N PRO A 16 -84.94 75.17 40.15
CA PRO A 16 -83.83 74.29 40.47
C PRO A 16 -82.95 74.03 39.24
N ASN A 17 -81.64 74.14 39.43
CA ASN A 17 -80.64 73.68 38.48
C ASN A 17 -80.61 72.15 38.47
N VAL A 18 -80.50 71.58 37.28
CA VAL A 18 -80.13 70.17 37.09
C VAL A 18 -78.61 70.05 37.19
N PRO A 19 -78.06 69.12 37.99
CA PRO A 19 -76.62 68.81 38.01
C PRO A 19 -76.10 68.44 36.61
N GLY A 20 -74.87 68.84 36.29
CA GLY A 20 -74.27 68.56 34.98
C GLY A 20 -74.00 67.06 34.72
N ASP A 21 -73.72 66.30 35.78
CA ASP A 21 -73.41 64.88 35.70
C ASP A 21 -74.55 64.01 36.26
N LYS A 22 -74.97 63.02 35.45
CA LYS A 22 -75.89 61.98 35.88
C LYS A 22 -75.17 60.93 36.73
N VAL A 23 -75.83 60.45 37.78
CA VAL A 23 -75.36 59.30 38.56
C VAL A 23 -75.51 58.03 37.72
N THR A 24 -74.44 57.26 37.57
CA THR A 24 -74.50 55.95 36.90
C THR A 24 -75.04 54.92 37.87
N VAL A 25 -76.08 54.21 37.46
CA VAL A 25 -76.80 53.24 38.29
C VAL A 25 -76.97 51.93 37.54
N LYS A 26 -77.13 50.83 38.27
CA LYS A 26 -77.39 49.51 37.63
C LYS A 26 -78.79 49.44 37.02
N ASP A 27 -79.78 50.00 37.73
CA ASP A 27 -81.17 50.07 37.30
C ASP A 27 -81.73 51.48 37.55
N PRO A 28 -81.91 52.31 36.50
CA PRO A 28 -82.48 53.65 36.62
C PRO A 28 -83.91 53.71 37.17
N SER A 29 -84.63 52.59 37.22
CA SER A 29 -86.00 52.54 37.77
C SER A 29 -86.06 52.17 39.25
N HIS A 30 -84.95 51.71 39.84
CA HIS A 30 -84.86 51.26 41.23
C HIS A 30 -83.50 51.61 41.86
N LEU A 31 -83.31 52.89 42.18
CA LEU A 31 -82.12 53.38 42.86
C LEU A 31 -81.98 52.79 44.26
N THR A 32 -80.79 52.29 44.55
CA THR A 32 -80.37 51.92 45.90
C THR A 32 -80.27 53.16 46.80
N LYS A 33 -80.25 52.93 48.13
CA LYS A 33 -80.10 54.03 49.11
C LYS A 33 -78.87 54.91 48.84
N GLY A 34 -77.74 54.31 48.46
CA GLY A 34 -76.52 55.06 48.13
C GLY A 34 -76.64 55.88 46.85
N GLU A 35 -77.28 55.34 45.80
CA GLU A 35 -77.52 56.08 44.55
C GLU A 35 -78.48 57.27 44.79
N LYS A 36 -79.52 57.10 45.61
CA LYS A 36 -80.41 58.20 46.01
C LYS A 36 -79.67 59.30 46.78
N GLU A 37 -78.78 58.93 47.70
CA GLU A 37 -77.97 59.87 48.47
C GLU A 37 -76.98 60.65 47.59
N GLN A 38 -76.39 59.99 46.59
CA GLN A 38 -75.56 60.62 45.58
C GLN A 38 -76.37 61.63 44.73
N VAL A 39 -77.56 61.24 44.24
CA VAL A 39 -78.46 62.14 43.49
C VAL A 39 -78.85 63.35 44.34
N ASN A 40 -79.23 63.12 45.60
CA ASN A 40 -79.58 64.18 46.55
C ASN A 40 -78.43 65.17 46.75
N THR A 41 -77.22 64.64 46.99
CA THR A 41 -76.00 65.45 47.17
C THR A 41 -75.71 66.28 45.91
N ASN A 42 -75.82 65.69 44.72
CA ASN A 42 -75.60 66.39 43.46
C ASN A 42 -76.62 67.52 43.26
N VAL A 43 -77.91 67.26 43.49
CA VAL A 43 -78.98 68.26 43.36
C VAL A 43 -78.82 69.38 44.38
N THR A 44 -78.52 69.05 45.64
CA THR A 44 -78.29 70.04 46.71
C THR A 44 -77.09 70.92 46.38
N ASN A 45 -75.96 70.33 45.95
CA ASN A 45 -74.75 71.08 45.61
C ASN A 45 -74.93 72.00 44.40
N ALA A 46 -75.63 71.54 43.35
CA ALA A 46 -75.93 72.34 42.16
C ALA A 46 -76.83 73.56 42.45
N ASN A 47 -77.51 73.56 43.61
CA ASN A 47 -78.48 74.56 44.03
C ASN A 47 -78.14 75.25 45.36
N LYS A 48 -76.93 75.06 45.89
CA LYS A 48 -76.52 75.54 47.21
C LYS A 48 -76.72 77.05 47.44
N ASP A 49 -76.65 77.85 46.38
CA ASP A 49 -76.79 79.32 46.43
C ASP A 49 -78.21 79.78 46.05
N LYS A 50 -79.12 78.86 45.73
CA LYS A 50 -80.51 79.12 45.29
C LYS A 50 -81.54 78.70 46.33
N PHE A 51 -81.30 77.61 47.04
CA PHE A 51 -82.27 77.07 47.99
C PHE A 51 -82.25 77.86 49.31
N PRO A 52 -83.42 78.36 49.79
CA PRO A 52 -83.51 78.99 51.09
C PRO A 52 -83.21 77.99 52.22
N ALA A 53 -82.81 78.52 53.38
CA ALA A 53 -82.60 77.68 54.56
C ALA A 53 -83.90 76.97 54.95
N GLY A 54 -83.85 75.65 55.10
CA GLY A 54 -85.03 74.81 55.38
C GLY A 54 -85.61 74.09 54.16
N THR A 55 -85.02 74.25 52.97
CA THR A 55 -85.36 73.41 51.80
C THR A 55 -84.99 71.95 52.03
N GLU A 56 -85.95 71.05 51.77
CA GLU A 56 -85.75 69.60 51.78
C GLU A 56 -85.69 69.04 50.36
N VAL A 57 -84.74 68.15 50.10
CA VAL A 57 -84.58 67.47 48.81
C VAL A 57 -84.78 65.97 49.02
N THR A 58 -85.74 65.40 48.31
CA THR A 58 -86.12 63.98 48.41
C THR A 58 -86.03 63.30 47.06
N VAL A 59 -85.49 62.07 47.02
CA VAL A 59 -85.24 61.33 45.76
C VAL A 59 -86.06 60.04 45.75
N GLY A 60 -86.88 59.87 44.71
CA GLY A 60 -87.71 58.69 44.44
C GLY A 60 -86.90 57.47 43.97
N ASP A 61 -87.57 56.32 43.81
CA ASP A 61 -86.95 55.06 43.33
C ASP A 61 -86.42 55.16 41.89
N ASP A 62 -87.01 56.01 41.05
CA ASP A 62 -86.59 56.24 39.65
C ASP A 62 -85.60 57.41 39.51
N GLY A 63 -85.13 57.96 40.64
CA GLY A 63 -84.28 59.15 40.68
C GLY A 63 -85.03 60.48 40.54
N THR A 64 -86.36 60.49 40.36
CA THR A 64 -87.15 61.73 40.36
C THR A 64 -86.98 62.44 41.70
N THR A 65 -86.55 63.69 41.65
CA THR A 65 -86.18 64.47 42.84
C THR A 65 -87.18 65.59 43.09
N THR A 66 -87.78 65.60 44.28
CA THR A 66 -88.71 66.64 44.73
C THR A 66 -87.99 67.57 45.70
N VAL A 67 -88.03 68.86 45.40
CA VAL A 67 -87.50 69.95 46.22
C VAL A 67 -88.69 70.60 46.93
N THR A 68 -88.73 70.57 48.26
CA THR A 68 -89.77 71.18 49.08
C THR A 68 -89.21 72.41 49.78
N TYR A 69 -89.77 73.57 49.50
CA TYR A 69 -89.34 74.84 50.08
C TYR A 69 -89.99 75.09 51.46
N PRO A 70 -89.48 76.03 52.28
CA PRO A 70 -90.03 76.33 53.61
C PRO A 70 -91.50 76.78 53.61
N ASP A 71 -91.99 77.35 52.51
CA ASP A 71 -93.39 77.73 52.33
C ASP A 71 -94.31 76.57 51.89
N HIS A 72 -93.77 75.34 51.85
CA HIS A 72 -94.39 74.10 51.40
C HIS A 72 -94.70 74.00 49.89
N SER A 73 -94.26 74.96 49.08
CA SER A 73 -94.26 74.81 47.63
C SER A 73 -93.18 73.81 47.18
N THR A 74 -93.35 73.21 46.00
CA THR A 74 -92.45 72.15 45.53
C THR A 74 -92.09 72.28 44.06
N ASP A 75 -90.85 71.92 43.72
CA ASP A 75 -90.39 71.67 42.36
C ASP A 75 -89.96 70.21 42.17
N THR A 76 -89.98 69.74 40.92
CA THR A 76 -89.56 68.38 40.57
C THR A 76 -88.51 68.39 39.46
N ILE A 77 -87.44 67.62 39.64
CA ILE A 77 -86.45 67.29 38.61
C ILE A 77 -86.64 65.83 38.19
N LYS A 78 -86.76 65.56 36.89
CA LYS A 78 -87.03 64.21 36.37
C LYS A 78 -85.83 63.27 36.58
N GLY A 79 -86.08 62.03 36.98
CA GLY A 79 -85.02 61.03 37.18
C GLY A 79 -84.15 60.80 35.94
N GLY A 80 -84.74 60.83 34.74
CA GLY A 80 -83.99 60.73 33.48
C GLY A 80 -82.93 61.81 33.27
N ASP A 81 -83.04 62.96 33.93
CA ASP A 81 -82.04 64.04 33.90
C ASP A 81 -80.94 63.86 34.95
N LEU A 82 -81.13 62.93 35.90
CA LEU A 82 -80.29 62.73 37.08
C LEU A 82 -79.57 61.38 37.11
N VAL A 83 -80.08 60.35 36.44
CA VAL A 83 -79.48 59.01 36.40
C VAL A 83 -79.30 58.44 35.00
N ARG A 84 -78.33 57.53 34.82
CA ARG A 84 -78.11 56.75 33.59
C ARG A 84 -77.71 55.30 33.89
N PRO A 85 -78.07 54.31 33.05
CA PRO A 85 -77.63 52.93 33.26
C PRO A 85 -76.12 52.76 33.04
N ALA A 86 -75.51 51.80 33.74
CA ALA A 86 -74.15 51.33 33.44
C ALA A 86 -74.11 50.52 32.12
N THR A 87 -73.06 50.66 31.33
CA THR A 87 -72.81 49.79 30.16
C THR A 87 -72.26 48.43 30.63
N PRO A 88 -72.81 47.28 30.18
CA PRO A 88 -72.26 45.98 30.52
C PRO A 88 -70.84 45.83 29.94
N GLU A 89 -69.91 45.29 30.73
CA GLU A 89 -68.59 44.87 30.24
C GLU A 89 -68.74 43.70 29.26
N THR A 90 -67.94 43.70 28.20
CA THR A 90 -67.86 42.63 27.19
C THR A 90 -67.05 41.42 27.69
N ASP A 91 -67.16 40.28 27.02
CA ASP A 91 -66.39 39.08 27.34
C ASP A 91 -64.89 39.27 27.10
N ALA A 92 -64.49 40.01 26.05
CA ALA A 92 -63.09 40.37 25.81
C ALA A 92 -62.50 41.32 26.89
N GLU A 93 -63.33 42.11 27.57
CA GLU A 93 -62.88 42.92 28.71
C GLU A 93 -62.67 42.09 29.98
N LYS A 94 -63.32 40.92 30.08
CA LYS A 94 -63.29 40.05 31.27
C LYS A 94 -62.30 38.89 31.14
N ILE A 95 -62.05 38.44 29.92
CA ILE A 95 -61.29 37.22 29.62
C ILE A 95 -60.00 37.62 28.91
N THR A 96 -58.89 37.05 29.33
CA THR A 96 -57.63 37.13 28.58
C THR A 96 -57.27 35.72 28.12
N PRO A 97 -57.25 35.45 26.80
CA PRO A 97 -56.86 34.15 26.28
C PRO A 97 -55.44 33.74 26.70
N ASN A 98 -55.28 32.48 27.07
CA ASN A 98 -53.99 31.85 27.27
C ASN A 98 -53.30 31.63 25.93
N VAL A 99 -52.00 31.94 25.90
CA VAL A 99 -51.10 31.49 24.83
C VAL A 99 -50.69 30.04 25.13
N PRO A 100 -50.83 29.09 24.19
CA PRO A 100 -50.29 27.74 24.31
C PRO A 100 -48.78 27.76 24.59
N GLY A 101 -48.29 26.82 25.42
CA GLY A 101 -46.87 26.76 25.78
C GLY A 101 -45.94 26.44 24.60
N ASP A 102 -46.40 25.62 23.65
CA ASP A 102 -45.62 25.18 22.50
C ASP A 102 -46.07 25.85 21.20
N LYS A 103 -45.10 26.40 20.46
CA LYS A 103 -45.31 26.91 19.10
C LYS A 103 -45.38 25.78 18.09
N VAL A 104 -46.25 25.89 17.10
CA VAL A 104 -46.29 25.00 15.94
C VAL A 104 -45.11 25.31 15.03
N THR A 105 -44.35 24.28 14.64
CA THR A 105 -43.26 24.42 13.67
C THR A 105 -43.81 24.37 12.25
N VAL A 106 -43.53 25.39 11.46
CA VAL A 106 -44.07 25.56 10.11
C VAL A 106 -42.97 25.88 9.11
N LYS A 107 -43.16 25.57 7.83
CA LYS A 107 -42.15 25.90 6.81
C LYS A 107 -42.04 27.40 6.56
N ASP A 108 -43.19 28.08 6.53
CA ASP A 108 -43.28 29.52 6.34
C ASP A 108 -44.28 30.11 7.37
N PRO A 109 -43.78 30.79 8.42
CA PRO A 109 -44.64 31.44 9.42
C PRO A 109 -45.57 32.52 8.88
N SER A 110 -45.37 33.01 7.65
CA SER A 110 -46.23 34.01 7.02
C SER A 110 -47.33 33.42 6.15
N HIS A 111 -47.29 32.12 5.85
CA HIS A 111 -48.25 31.42 4.99
C HIS A 111 -48.51 29.99 5.48
N LEU A 112 -49.25 29.87 6.58
CA LEU A 112 -49.66 28.58 7.13
C LEU A 112 -50.55 27.80 6.15
N THR A 113 -50.22 26.54 5.97
CA THR A 113 -51.08 25.55 5.31
C THR A 113 -52.33 25.27 6.15
N LYS A 114 -53.36 24.67 5.52
CA LYS A 114 -54.60 24.28 6.20
C LYS A 114 -54.35 23.41 7.44
N GLY A 115 -53.41 22.46 7.35
CA GLY A 115 -53.07 21.59 8.47
C GLY A 115 -52.37 22.32 9.62
N GLU A 116 -51.46 23.24 9.30
CA GLU A 116 -50.78 24.08 10.31
C GLU A 116 -51.78 25.00 11.03
N LYS A 117 -52.74 25.60 10.30
CA LYS A 117 -53.84 26.38 10.90
C LYS A 117 -54.71 25.56 11.83
N GLU A 118 -55.06 24.33 11.44
CA GLU A 118 -55.86 23.42 12.26
C GLU A 118 -55.13 23.02 13.55
N GLN A 119 -53.81 22.82 13.47
CA GLN A 119 -52.99 22.54 14.64
C GLN A 119 -52.89 23.75 15.59
N VAL A 120 -52.67 24.96 15.06
CA VAL A 120 -52.69 26.20 15.87
C VAL A 120 -54.05 26.38 16.55
N ASN A 121 -55.14 26.19 15.80
CA ASN A 121 -56.49 26.28 16.34
C ASN A 121 -56.73 25.28 17.48
N THR A 122 -56.32 24.03 17.29
CA THR A 122 -56.43 22.97 18.30
C THR A 122 -55.65 23.33 19.56
N ASN A 123 -54.41 23.82 19.41
CA ASN A 123 -53.57 24.21 20.54
C ASN A 123 -54.18 25.38 21.31
N VAL A 124 -54.65 26.42 20.62
CA VAL A 124 -55.30 27.59 21.23
C VAL A 124 -56.60 27.19 21.93
N THR A 125 -57.44 26.38 21.29
CA THR A 125 -58.69 25.88 21.88
C THR A 125 -58.42 25.07 23.15
N ASN A 126 -57.46 24.14 23.11
CA ASN A 126 -57.11 23.31 24.27
C ASN A 126 -56.52 24.10 25.44
N ALA A 127 -55.68 25.10 25.16
CA ALA A 127 -55.11 25.98 26.19
C ALA A 127 -56.16 26.87 26.88
N ASN A 128 -57.31 27.05 26.24
CA ASN A 128 -58.38 27.97 26.67
C ASN A 128 -59.68 27.28 27.08
N LYS A 129 -59.79 25.95 26.94
CA LYS A 129 -61.03 25.16 27.14
C LYS A 129 -61.78 25.41 28.46
N ASP A 130 -61.06 25.80 29.52
CA ASP A 130 -61.62 26.03 30.86
C ASP A 130 -61.88 27.53 31.16
N LYS A 131 -61.51 28.43 30.23
CA LYS A 131 -61.58 29.89 30.40
C LYS A 131 -62.59 30.57 29.48
N ILE A 132 -62.78 30.06 28.28
CA ILE A 132 -63.65 30.69 27.27
C ILE A 132 -65.08 30.10 27.33
N PRO A 133 -66.12 30.91 27.18
CA PRO A 133 -67.52 30.45 27.23
C PRO A 133 -67.87 29.56 26.04
N ALA A 134 -68.88 28.70 26.23
CA ALA A 134 -69.43 27.89 25.14
C ALA A 134 -69.98 28.79 24.03
N GLY A 135 -69.70 28.46 22.77
CA GLY A 135 -70.05 29.28 21.60
C GLY A 135 -68.94 30.24 21.15
N THR A 136 -67.78 30.23 21.81
CA THR A 136 -66.58 30.95 21.34
C THR A 136 -66.04 30.32 20.05
N GLU A 137 -65.73 31.16 19.05
CA GLU A 137 -65.11 30.75 17.79
C GLU A 137 -63.63 31.14 17.77
N VAL A 138 -62.77 30.23 17.29
CA VAL A 138 -61.33 30.47 17.15
C VAL A 138 -60.95 30.37 15.67
N THR A 139 -60.39 31.44 15.13
CA THR A 139 -59.98 31.53 13.71
C THR A 139 -58.51 31.86 13.58
N VAL A 140 -57.81 31.24 12.63
CA VAL A 140 -56.35 31.38 12.44
C VAL A 140 -56.07 31.97 11.05
N GLY A 141 -55.35 33.09 11.03
CA GLY A 141 -54.89 33.78 9.82
C GLY A 141 -53.73 33.08 9.11
N ASP A 142 -53.33 33.60 7.94
CA ASP A 142 -52.21 33.06 7.15
C ASP A 142 -50.85 33.14 7.88
N ASP A 143 -50.66 34.15 8.73
CA ASP A 143 -49.46 34.34 9.53
C ASP A 143 -49.53 33.66 10.91
N GLY A 144 -50.57 32.86 11.16
CA GLY A 144 -50.83 32.23 12.45
C GLY A 144 -51.47 33.14 13.50
N THR A 145 -51.72 34.42 13.20
CA THR A 145 -52.47 35.30 14.09
C THR A 145 -53.86 34.72 14.34
N THR A 146 -54.21 34.52 15.62
CA THR A 146 -55.42 33.81 16.02
C THR A 146 -56.40 34.76 16.68
N THR A 147 -57.62 34.84 16.15
CA THR A 147 -58.72 35.65 16.70
C THR A 147 -59.68 34.76 17.45
N VAL A 148 -59.97 35.12 18.70
CA VAL A 148 -60.96 34.49 19.57
C VAL A 148 -62.19 35.38 19.58
N THR A 149 -63.32 34.90 19.07
CA THR A 149 -64.60 35.63 19.00
C THR A 149 -65.57 35.05 20.02
N TYR A 150 -65.94 35.86 21.01
CA TYR A 150 -66.85 35.44 22.08
C TYR A 150 -68.32 35.50 21.65
N PRO A 151 -69.25 34.87 22.40
CA PRO A 151 -70.68 34.88 22.09
C PRO A 151 -71.32 36.27 22.01
N ASP A 152 -70.78 37.27 22.72
CA ASP A 152 -71.23 38.66 22.66
C ASP A 152 -70.63 39.46 21.48
N HIS A 153 -69.91 38.77 20.58
CA HIS A 153 -69.18 39.30 19.42
C HIS A 153 -67.97 40.19 19.73
N SER A 154 -67.57 40.31 20.99
CA SER A 154 -66.26 40.89 21.33
C SER A 154 -65.13 39.92 20.92
N THR A 155 -63.92 40.45 20.70
CA THR A 155 -62.80 39.65 20.20
C THR A 155 -61.49 39.93 20.93
N ASP A 156 -60.67 38.89 21.05
CA ASP A 156 -59.26 38.96 21.42
C ASP A 156 -58.38 38.42 20.31
N THR A 157 -57.10 38.82 20.31
CA THR A 157 -56.13 38.35 19.31
C THR A 157 -54.84 37.87 19.97
N ILE A 158 -54.38 36.69 19.57
CA ILE A 158 -53.06 36.14 19.91
C ILE A 158 -52.16 36.26 18.67
N LYS A 159 -50.98 36.87 18.82
CA LYS A 159 -50.06 37.13 17.72
C LYS A 159 -49.49 35.83 17.15
N GLY A 160 -49.40 35.71 15.83
CA GLY A 160 -48.83 34.54 15.17
C GLY A 160 -47.41 34.20 15.63
N GLY A 161 -46.58 35.22 15.90
CA GLY A 161 -45.23 35.03 16.44
C GLY A 161 -45.18 34.32 17.79
N ASP A 162 -46.26 34.31 18.57
CA ASP A 162 -46.38 33.58 19.83
C ASP A 162 -46.87 32.13 19.63
N LEU A 163 -47.36 31.79 18.44
CA LEU A 163 -48.03 30.53 18.12
C LEU A 163 -47.28 29.67 17.11
N VAL A 164 -46.47 30.27 16.23
CA VAL A 164 -45.71 29.56 15.20
C VAL A 164 -44.22 29.91 15.22
N ARG A 165 -43.40 28.98 14.74
CA ARG A 165 -41.97 29.20 14.49
C ARG A 165 -41.55 28.55 13.17
N PRO A 166 -40.58 29.11 12.43
CA PRO A 166 -40.07 28.46 11.23
C PRO A 166 -39.38 27.14 11.59
N ALA A 167 -39.49 26.15 10.72
CA ALA A 167 -38.61 24.99 10.73
C ALA A 167 -37.17 25.47 10.46
N THR A 168 -36.21 25.01 11.26
CA THR A 168 -34.80 25.18 10.92
C THR A 168 -34.51 24.35 9.68
N PRO A 169 -34.02 24.93 8.58
CA PRO A 169 -33.64 24.14 7.41
C PRO A 169 -32.52 23.17 7.80
N GLU A 170 -32.67 21.91 7.41
CA GLU A 170 -31.62 20.91 7.59
C GLU A 170 -30.34 21.36 6.88
N THR A 171 -29.21 21.25 7.55
CA THR A 171 -27.89 21.57 7.01
C THR A 171 -27.40 20.50 6.03
N ASP A 172 -26.41 20.82 5.21
CA ASP A 172 -25.79 19.85 4.31
C ASP A 172 -25.13 18.69 5.08
N ALA A 173 -24.51 18.97 6.24
CA ALA A 173 -23.97 17.94 7.14
C ALA A 173 -25.04 17.01 7.74
N GLU A 174 -26.29 17.46 7.87
CA GLU A 174 -27.40 16.59 8.32
C GLU A 174 -27.93 15.69 7.19
N LYS A 175 -27.72 16.09 5.93
CA LYS A 175 -28.23 15.36 4.74
C LYS A 175 -27.21 14.44 4.11
N ILE A 176 -25.92 14.75 4.26
CA ILE A 176 -24.82 14.07 3.58
C ILE A 176 -24.02 13.32 4.62
N THR A 177 -23.71 12.05 4.35
CA THR A 177 -22.69 11.32 5.11
C THR A 177 -21.48 11.13 4.21
N PRO A 178 -20.31 11.70 4.56
CA PRO A 178 -19.11 11.51 3.75
C PRO A 178 -18.69 10.04 3.64
N ASN A 179 -18.36 9.62 2.43
CA ASN A 179 -17.75 8.33 2.16
C ASN A 179 -16.30 8.32 2.65
N VAL A 180 -15.92 7.24 3.33
CA VAL A 180 -14.52 6.96 3.68
C VAL A 180 -13.86 6.22 2.51
N PRO A 181 -12.68 6.67 2.03
CA PRO A 181 -11.90 5.91 1.05
C PRO A 181 -11.59 4.49 1.53
N GLY A 182 -11.61 3.51 0.63
CA GLY A 182 -11.38 2.10 0.99
C GLY A 182 -9.97 1.82 1.53
N ASP A 183 -8.95 2.46 0.96
CA ASP A 183 -7.56 2.27 1.36
C ASP A 183 -7.02 3.43 2.20
N LYS A 184 -6.32 3.10 3.29
CA LYS A 184 -5.62 4.07 4.14
C LYS A 184 -4.28 4.46 3.55
N VAL A 185 -3.96 5.75 3.62
CA VAL A 185 -2.64 6.27 3.27
C VAL A 185 -1.60 5.77 4.29
N THR A 186 -0.51 5.21 3.79
CA THR A 186 0.63 4.77 4.62
C THR A 186 1.50 5.96 4.97
N VAL A 187 1.73 6.18 6.27
CA VAL A 187 2.50 7.33 6.75
C VAL A 187 3.55 6.91 7.78
N LYS A 188 4.61 7.69 7.94
CA LYS A 188 5.64 7.37 8.95
C LYS A 188 5.14 7.60 10.38
N ASP A 189 4.42 8.70 10.58
CA ASP A 189 3.84 9.10 11.86
C ASP A 189 2.38 9.55 11.64
N PRO A 190 1.38 8.72 11.98
CA PRO A 190 -0.04 9.08 11.88
C PRO A 190 -0.46 10.32 12.66
N SER A 191 0.34 10.78 13.63
CA SER A 191 0.03 11.97 14.44
C SER A 191 0.62 13.27 13.88
N HIS A 192 1.50 13.16 12.86
CA HIS A 192 2.21 14.26 12.22
C HIS A 192 2.44 14.01 10.71
N LEU A 193 1.38 14.08 9.93
CA LEU A 193 1.44 14.01 8.47
C LEU A 193 2.24 15.18 7.88
N THR A 194 3.10 14.84 6.93
CA THR A 194 3.74 15.76 5.99
C THR A 194 2.72 16.35 5.01
N ASP A 195 3.07 17.45 4.35
CA ASP A 195 2.16 18.09 3.38
C ASP A 195 1.84 17.19 2.17
N GLY A 196 2.79 16.33 1.78
CA GLY A 196 2.56 15.31 0.75
C GLY A 196 1.52 14.27 1.18
N GLU A 197 1.64 13.75 2.41
CA GLU A 197 0.68 12.78 2.97
C GLU A 197 -0.71 13.42 3.15
N LYS A 198 -0.79 14.67 3.63
CA LYS A 198 -2.06 15.42 3.70
C LYS A 198 -2.70 15.58 2.33
N LYS A 199 -1.91 15.91 1.30
CA LYS A 199 -2.43 16.09 -0.06
C LYS A 199 -2.96 14.78 -0.64
N GLN A 200 -2.32 13.67 -0.32
CA GLN A 200 -2.80 12.34 -0.70
C GLN A 200 -4.13 12.00 -0.01
N VAL A 201 -4.24 12.24 1.30
CA VAL A 201 -5.50 12.06 2.05
C VAL A 201 -6.61 12.94 1.48
N GLU A 202 -6.35 14.22 1.24
CA GLU A 202 -7.30 15.17 0.64
C GLU A 202 -7.80 14.67 -0.73
N THR A 203 -6.88 14.18 -1.56
CA THR A 203 -7.20 13.64 -2.90
C THR A 203 -8.07 12.39 -2.80
N ASN A 204 -7.71 11.45 -1.91
CA ASN A 204 -8.47 10.22 -1.71
C ASN A 204 -9.89 10.51 -1.21
N VAL A 205 -10.04 11.39 -0.21
CA VAL A 205 -11.35 11.79 0.33
C VAL A 205 -12.17 12.53 -0.73
N THR A 206 -11.57 13.47 -1.47
CA THR A 206 -12.26 14.20 -2.54
C THR A 206 -12.76 13.23 -3.62
N ASN A 207 -11.93 12.27 -4.04
CA ASN A 207 -12.31 11.29 -5.07
C ASN A 207 -13.43 10.36 -4.60
N ALA A 208 -13.39 9.90 -3.35
CA ALA A 208 -14.44 9.05 -2.76
C ALA A 208 -15.80 9.77 -2.64
N ASN A 209 -15.79 11.10 -2.66
CA ASN A 209 -16.96 11.96 -2.44
C ASN A 209 -17.30 12.88 -3.63
N LYS A 210 -16.69 12.65 -4.80
CA LYS A 210 -16.81 13.54 -5.97
C LYS A 210 -18.24 13.70 -6.49
N ASP A 211 -19.11 12.71 -6.26
CA ASP A 211 -20.50 12.70 -6.74
C ASP A 211 -21.51 13.06 -5.63
N THR A 212 -21.05 13.19 -4.39
CA THR A 212 -21.91 13.41 -3.21
C THR A 212 -21.74 14.80 -2.60
N LEU A 213 -20.56 15.41 -2.73
CA LEU A 213 -20.33 16.75 -2.18
C LEU A 213 -20.94 17.83 -3.06
N PRO A 214 -21.68 18.80 -2.49
CA PRO A 214 -22.17 19.95 -3.22
C PRO A 214 -21.01 20.81 -3.71
N SER A 215 -21.23 21.50 -4.83
CA SER A 215 -20.23 22.42 -5.41
C SER A 215 -19.87 23.51 -4.40
N GLY A 216 -18.58 23.77 -4.22
CA GLY A 216 -18.07 24.73 -3.24
C GLY A 216 -17.68 24.13 -1.88
N SER A 217 -17.89 22.82 -1.66
CA SER A 217 -17.38 22.13 -0.49
C SER A 217 -15.85 22.17 -0.42
N GLN A 218 -15.29 22.34 0.77
CA GLN A 218 -13.85 22.37 1.02
C GLN A 218 -13.42 21.18 1.87
N VAL A 219 -12.36 20.49 1.45
CA VAL A 219 -11.76 19.37 2.18
C VAL A 219 -10.44 19.85 2.77
N THR A 220 -10.28 19.71 4.08
CA THR A 220 -9.06 20.11 4.80
C THR A 220 -8.58 18.97 5.68
N VAL A 221 -7.25 18.74 5.72
CA VAL A 221 -6.65 17.61 6.44
C VAL A 221 -5.78 18.13 7.58
N GLY A 222 -6.08 17.68 8.80
CA GLY A 222 -5.33 17.97 10.01
C GLY A 222 -3.97 17.29 10.06
N LYS A 223 -3.17 17.60 11.09
CA LYS A 223 -1.84 17.01 11.29
C LYS A 223 -1.88 15.50 11.55
N ASP A 224 -2.99 14.98 12.04
CA ASP A 224 -3.21 13.57 12.37
C ASP A 224 -4.03 12.83 11.30
N GLY A 225 -4.24 13.47 10.14
CA GLY A 225 -5.08 12.94 9.07
C GLY A 225 -6.58 13.16 9.25
N THR A 226 -7.04 13.70 10.40
CA THR A 226 -8.46 14.05 10.58
C THR A 226 -8.89 15.01 9.49
N THR A 227 -9.87 14.61 8.69
CA THR A 227 -10.30 15.38 7.53
C THR A 227 -11.62 16.06 7.83
N THR A 228 -11.65 17.38 7.70
CA THR A 228 -12.86 18.19 7.85
C THR A 228 -13.38 18.59 6.48
N ILE A 229 -14.65 18.29 6.23
CA ILE A 229 -15.40 18.73 5.06
C ILE A 229 -16.24 19.92 5.51
N THR A 230 -16.05 21.08 4.90
CA THR A 230 -16.86 22.28 5.13
C THR A 230 -17.77 22.49 3.93
N TYR A 231 -19.07 22.46 4.16
CA TYR A 231 -20.10 22.64 3.14
C TYR A 231 -20.33 24.13 2.84
N PRO A 232 -20.95 24.47 1.68
CA PRO A 232 -21.25 25.85 1.32
C PRO A 232 -22.14 26.60 2.33
N ASP A 233 -23.01 25.89 3.05
CA ASP A 233 -23.86 26.44 4.12
C ASP A 233 -23.11 26.68 5.44
N GLY A 234 -21.82 26.33 5.51
CA GLY A 234 -20.95 26.47 6.67
C GLY A 234 -21.00 25.30 7.66
N SER A 235 -21.92 24.35 7.47
CA SER A 235 -21.95 23.10 8.23
C SER A 235 -20.72 22.24 7.92
N LYS A 236 -20.41 21.27 8.79
CA LYS A 236 -19.17 20.48 8.69
C LYS A 236 -19.37 19.04 9.09
N ASP A 237 -18.66 18.17 8.39
CA ASP A 237 -18.42 16.79 8.79
C ASP A 237 -16.94 16.52 8.99
N THR A 238 -16.64 15.50 9.80
CA THR A 238 -15.28 15.06 10.07
C THR A 238 -15.12 13.57 9.87
N ILE A 239 -14.08 13.17 9.13
CA ILE A 239 -13.63 11.79 9.02
C ILE A 239 -12.39 11.62 9.93
N PRO A 240 -12.42 10.71 10.92
CA PRO A 240 -11.29 10.47 11.80
C PRO A 240 -10.02 10.08 11.05
N GLY A 241 -8.86 10.61 11.47
CA GLY A 241 -7.58 10.25 10.85
C GLY A 241 -7.28 8.75 10.91
N SER A 242 -7.73 8.05 11.97
CA SER A 242 -7.61 6.60 12.11
C SER A 242 -8.26 5.82 10.97
N ASP A 243 -9.26 6.39 10.29
CA ASP A 243 -9.95 5.77 9.16
C ASP A 243 -9.26 6.05 7.82
N LEU A 244 -8.33 7.02 7.80
CA LEU A 244 -7.71 7.54 6.59
C LEU A 244 -6.22 7.23 6.49
N VAL A 245 -5.53 7.08 7.62
CA VAL A 245 -4.09 6.81 7.66
C VAL A 245 -3.75 5.60 8.52
N ARG A 246 -2.62 4.97 8.22
CA ARG A 246 -1.99 3.96 9.07
C ARG A 246 -0.48 4.16 9.10
N GLN A 247 0.14 3.73 10.19
CA GLN A 247 1.59 3.77 10.30
C GLN A 247 2.23 2.76 9.34
N SER A 248 3.31 3.16 8.68
CA SER A 248 4.17 2.28 7.88
C SER A 248 4.81 1.22 8.76
N THR A 249 4.68 -0.03 8.34
CA THR A 249 5.34 -1.18 8.92
C THR A 249 6.77 -1.31 8.40
N ASP A 250 7.56 -2.18 9.02
CA ASP A 250 8.89 -2.54 8.54
C ASP A 250 8.82 -3.28 7.21
N ALA A 251 7.79 -4.10 6.98
CA ALA A 251 7.49 -4.68 5.67
C ALA A 251 7.26 -3.59 4.61
N ASP A 252 6.44 -2.56 4.89
CA ASP A 252 6.19 -1.45 3.94
C ASP A 252 7.49 -0.70 3.55
N LYS A 253 8.53 -0.76 4.39
CA LYS A 253 9.81 -0.07 4.20
C LYS A 253 10.90 -0.96 3.61
N THR A 254 10.67 -2.27 3.57
CA THR A 254 11.67 -3.27 3.18
C THR A 254 11.31 -3.84 1.82
N THR A 255 12.32 -4.22 1.05
CA THR A 255 12.12 -4.97 -0.20
C THR A 255 13.05 -6.17 -0.15
N LEU A 256 12.45 -7.37 -0.12
CA LEU A 256 13.23 -8.60 -0.10
C LEU A 256 13.84 -8.87 -1.49
N SER A 257 15.13 -9.20 -1.47
CA SER A 257 15.87 -9.73 -2.60
C SER A 257 15.79 -11.25 -2.60
N VAL A 258 15.48 -11.82 -3.76
CA VAL A 258 15.53 -13.27 -3.97
C VAL A 258 16.98 -13.68 -4.23
N PRO A 259 17.51 -14.73 -3.57
CA PRO A 259 18.83 -15.28 -3.89
C PRO A 259 18.97 -15.64 -5.37
N GLU A 260 20.16 -15.43 -5.94
CA GLU A 260 20.40 -15.66 -7.39
C GLU A 260 20.28 -17.14 -7.78
N THR A 261 20.59 -18.05 -6.86
CA THR A 261 20.59 -19.49 -7.09
C THR A 261 19.54 -20.19 -6.24
N LYS A 262 18.72 -21.03 -6.88
CA LYS A 262 17.79 -21.92 -6.20
C LYS A 262 18.52 -23.10 -5.56
N VAL A 263 17.99 -23.59 -4.45
CA VAL A 263 18.48 -24.80 -3.80
C VAL A 263 17.86 -26.02 -4.49
N PRO A 264 18.68 -26.95 -5.03
CA PRO A 264 18.17 -28.21 -5.55
C PRO A 264 17.66 -29.07 -4.39
N VAL A 265 16.42 -29.55 -4.48
CA VAL A 265 15.79 -30.38 -3.45
C VAL A 265 15.15 -31.63 -4.05
N THR A 266 15.06 -32.72 -3.28
CA THR A 266 14.50 -33.97 -3.82
C THR A 266 12.98 -33.87 -4.06
N ASP A 267 12.27 -33.25 -3.12
CA ASP A 267 10.83 -32.96 -3.20
C ASP A 267 10.57 -31.49 -2.83
N PRO A 268 10.30 -30.61 -3.81
CA PRO A 268 9.99 -29.20 -3.55
C PRO A 268 8.79 -28.93 -2.65
N SER A 269 7.93 -29.92 -2.42
CA SER A 269 6.77 -29.79 -1.52
C SER A 269 7.05 -30.25 -0.07
N HIS A 270 8.17 -30.94 0.16
CA HIS A 270 8.55 -31.51 1.45
C HIS A 270 10.06 -31.41 1.70
N LEU A 271 10.55 -30.19 1.91
CA LEU A 271 11.93 -29.94 2.29
C LEU A 271 12.28 -30.60 3.63
N THR A 272 13.47 -31.20 3.64
CA THR A 272 14.18 -31.65 4.84
C THR A 272 14.70 -30.45 5.65
N ASP A 273 15.04 -30.68 6.92
CA ASP A 273 15.60 -29.62 7.78
C ASP A 273 16.93 -29.05 7.25
N GLY A 274 17.72 -29.89 6.56
CA GLY A 274 18.95 -29.46 5.90
C GLY A 274 18.68 -28.50 4.75
N GLU A 275 17.74 -28.85 3.87
CA GLU A 275 17.34 -28.00 2.74
C GLU A 275 16.71 -26.68 3.23
N LYS A 276 15.85 -26.72 4.26
CA LYS A 276 15.29 -25.51 4.88
C LYS A 276 16.38 -24.58 5.42
N LYS A 277 17.37 -25.12 6.12
CA LYS A 277 18.48 -24.33 6.66
C LYS A 277 19.34 -23.69 5.58
N GLN A 278 19.52 -24.38 4.45
CA GLN A 278 20.21 -23.82 3.29
C GLN A 278 19.42 -22.68 2.65
N VAL A 279 18.11 -22.84 2.47
CA VAL A 279 17.21 -21.78 1.98
C VAL A 279 17.24 -20.57 2.92
N GLU A 280 17.10 -20.80 4.22
CA GLU A 280 17.17 -19.75 5.26
C GLU A 280 18.49 -18.97 5.18
N THR A 281 19.61 -19.69 5.06
CA THR A 281 20.95 -19.08 4.95
C THR A 281 21.07 -18.23 3.67
N ASN A 282 20.62 -18.76 2.53
CA ASN A 282 20.67 -18.05 1.25
C ASN A 282 19.82 -16.77 1.29
N VAL A 283 18.59 -16.86 1.80
CA VAL A 283 17.69 -15.70 1.94
C VAL A 283 18.26 -14.67 2.91
N THR A 284 18.79 -15.11 4.05
CA THR A 284 19.43 -14.22 5.04
C THR A 284 20.63 -13.50 4.44
N ASN A 285 21.50 -14.21 3.72
CA ASN A 285 22.69 -13.62 3.09
C ASN A 285 22.33 -12.62 1.99
N ALA A 286 21.33 -12.93 1.16
CA ALA A 286 20.85 -12.02 0.11
C ALA A 286 20.25 -10.73 0.66
N ASN A 287 19.78 -10.74 1.91
CA ASN A 287 19.08 -9.61 2.55
C ASN A 287 19.78 -9.05 3.79
N LYS A 288 21.03 -9.44 4.05
CA LYS A 288 21.75 -9.10 5.29
C LYS A 288 21.90 -7.60 5.54
N ASP A 289 21.93 -6.80 4.48
CA ASP A 289 22.14 -5.35 4.55
C ASP A 289 20.82 -4.55 4.58
N THR A 290 19.70 -5.22 4.30
CA THR A 290 18.37 -4.59 4.19
C THR A 290 17.43 -5.03 5.30
N LEU A 291 17.62 -6.20 5.89
CA LEU A 291 16.78 -6.70 6.98
C LEU A 291 16.96 -5.85 8.25
N PRO A 292 15.87 -5.33 8.84
CA PRO A 292 15.90 -4.72 10.16
C PRO A 292 16.47 -5.69 11.21
N SER A 293 17.22 -5.15 12.17
CA SER A 293 17.75 -5.95 13.28
C SER A 293 16.61 -6.59 14.08
N GLY A 294 16.72 -7.89 14.37
CA GLY A 294 15.68 -8.66 15.07
C GLY A 294 14.66 -9.34 14.15
N SER A 295 14.76 -9.16 12.83
CA SER A 295 13.97 -9.93 11.85
C SER A 295 14.25 -11.43 11.97
N GLN A 296 13.20 -12.24 11.78
CA GLN A 296 13.26 -13.70 11.84
C GLN A 296 12.93 -14.29 10.47
N VAL A 297 13.76 -15.20 9.97
CA VAL A 297 13.55 -15.90 8.71
C VAL A 297 13.08 -17.31 9.03
N THR A 298 11.98 -17.74 8.42
CA THR A 298 11.43 -19.09 8.62
C THR A 298 11.07 -19.71 7.28
N VAL A 299 11.32 -21.01 7.13
CA VAL A 299 11.13 -21.72 5.85
C VAL A 299 10.08 -22.81 6.02
N GLY A 300 9.03 -22.76 5.20
CA GLY A 300 7.97 -23.76 5.11
C GLY A 300 8.42 -25.08 4.50
N ASN A 301 7.55 -26.09 4.52
CA ASN A 301 7.83 -27.39 3.91
C ASN A 301 7.99 -27.31 2.39
N ASP A 302 7.34 -26.35 1.75
CA ASP A 302 7.41 -26.09 0.31
C ASP A 302 8.53 -25.11 -0.07
N GLY A 303 9.39 -24.74 0.89
CA GLY A 303 10.43 -23.72 0.70
C GLY A 303 9.93 -22.28 0.78
N THR A 304 8.62 -22.04 0.92
CA THR A 304 8.09 -20.67 1.10
C THR A 304 8.73 -20.05 2.34
N THR A 305 9.46 -18.96 2.13
CA THR A 305 10.22 -18.32 3.20
C THR A 305 9.47 -17.09 3.67
N THR A 306 9.18 -17.05 4.97
CA THR A 306 8.53 -15.91 5.63
C THR A 306 9.55 -15.17 6.47
N VAL A 307 9.69 -13.87 6.21
CA VAL A 307 10.44 -12.94 7.05
C VAL A 307 9.44 -12.26 7.97
N THR A 308 9.61 -12.40 9.28
CA THR A 308 8.84 -11.68 10.29
C THR A 308 9.70 -10.56 10.87
N TYR A 309 9.25 -9.32 10.73
CA TYR A 309 9.95 -8.13 11.21
C TYR A 309 9.69 -7.89 12.71
N PRO A 310 10.50 -7.06 13.39
CA PRO A 310 10.33 -6.75 14.81
C PRO A 310 8.96 -6.16 15.17
N ASP A 311 8.33 -5.42 14.26
CA ASP A 311 6.98 -4.86 14.43
C ASP A 311 5.85 -5.88 14.19
N GLY A 312 6.20 -7.12 13.87
CA GLY A 312 5.28 -8.23 13.61
C GLY A 312 4.73 -8.32 12.19
N SER A 313 5.01 -7.32 11.34
CA SER A 313 4.74 -7.36 9.90
C SER A 313 5.56 -8.44 9.23
N LYS A 314 5.14 -8.89 8.03
CA LYS A 314 5.75 -10.03 7.36
C LYS A 314 5.82 -9.82 5.86
N ASP A 315 6.90 -10.31 5.28
CA ASP A 315 7.04 -10.54 3.85
C ASP A 315 7.28 -12.03 3.57
N THR A 316 6.93 -12.46 2.36
CA THR A 316 7.14 -13.84 1.92
C THR A 316 7.85 -13.89 0.58
N ILE A 317 8.74 -14.87 0.43
CA ILE A 317 9.32 -15.26 -0.85
C ILE A 317 8.75 -16.65 -1.19
N PRO A 318 8.07 -16.81 -2.33
CA PRO A 318 7.53 -18.11 -2.75
C PRO A 318 8.61 -19.19 -2.84
N GLY A 319 8.30 -20.40 -2.39
CA GLY A 319 9.24 -21.52 -2.47
C GLY A 319 9.71 -21.82 -3.89
N SER A 320 8.83 -21.61 -4.89
CA SER A 320 9.18 -21.75 -6.32
C SER A 320 10.31 -20.84 -6.76
N ASP A 321 10.57 -19.74 -6.07
CA ASP A 321 11.66 -18.81 -6.36
C ASP A 321 12.96 -19.20 -5.65
N LEU A 322 12.88 -20.12 -4.68
CA LEU A 322 13.98 -20.49 -3.78
C LEU A 322 14.48 -21.91 -3.99
N VAL A 323 13.63 -22.82 -4.47
CA VAL A 323 13.98 -24.23 -4.67
C VAL A 323 13.57 -24.74 -6.05
N HIS A 324 14.24 -25.79 -6.50
CA HIS A 324 13.83 -26.57 -7.66
C HIS A 324 14.06 -28.06 -7.41
N GLN A 325 13.35 -28.91 -8.14
CA GLN A 325 13.57 -30.35 -8.04
C GLN A 325 14.96 -30.71 -8.56
N SER A 326 15.78 -31.38 -7.74
CA SER A 326 17.14 -31.77 -8.09
C SER A 326 17.17 -32.61 -9.36
N THR A 327 17.96 -32.17 -10.32
CA THR A 327 18.28 -32.89 -11.54
C THR A 327 19.37 -33.94 -11.32
N ASP A 328 19.61 -34.79 -12.31
CA ASP A 328 20.73 -35.74 -12.31
C ASP A 328 22.08 -34.99 -12.35
N ALA A 329 22.17 -33.87 -13.07
CA ALA A 329 23.34 -32.98 -13.03
C ALA A 329 23.58 -32.39 -11.63
N ASP A 330 22.53 -32.05 -10.87
CA ASP A 330 22.69 -31.55 -9.49
C ASP A 330 23.27 -32.62 -8.53
N LYS A 331 23.09 -33.90 -8.86
CA LYS A 331 23.47 -35.04 -8.00
C LYS A 331 24.79 -35.68 -8.41
N THR A 332 25.30 -35.36 -9.60
CA THR A 332 26.44 -36.05 -10.19
C THR A 332 27.47 -35.05 -10.69
N THR A 333 28.70 -35.50 -10.88
CA THR A 333 29.75 -34.69 -11.49
C THR A 333 30.57 -35.62 -12.36
N PRO A 334 30.62 -35.41 -13.68
CA PRO A 334 31.38 -36.27 -14.57
C PRO A 334 32.86 -36.28 -14.18
N SER A 335 33.42 -37.48 -14.08
CA SER A 335 34.85 -37.70 -13.88
C SER A 335 35.61 -37.38 -15.17
N VAL A 336 36.74 -36.69 -15.02
CA VAL A 336 37.66 -36.44 -16.14
C VAL A 336 38.51 -37.70 -16.35
N PRO A 337 38.72 -38.16 -17.60
CA PRO A 337 39.60 -39.29 -17.89
C PRO A 337 41.05 -38.99 -17.49
N GLU A 338 41.78 -40.00 -17.00
CA GLU A 338 43.16 -39.84 -16.54
C GLU A 338 44.14 -39.48 -17.67
N LYS A 339 43.84 -39.91 -18.90
CA LYS A 339 44.66 -39.65 -20.09
C LYS A 339 43.92 -38.78 -21.08
N LYS A 340 44.57 -37.70 -21.47
CA LYS A 340 44.14 -36.84 -22.55
C LYS A 340 44.35 -37.52 -23.91
N VAL A 341 43.56 -37.12 -24.89
CA VAL A 341 43.73 -37.53 -26.27
C VAL A 341 44.70 -36.56 -26.94
N PRO A 342 45.85 -37.03 -27.45
CA PRO A 342 46.80 -36.17 -28.16
C PRO A 342 46.27 -35.84 -29.56
N VAL A 343 46.10 -34.56 -29.86
CA VAL A 343 45.50 -34.05 -31.11
C VAL A 343 46.42 -33.06 -31.81
N ALA A 344 46.29 -32.91 -33.13
CA ALA A 344 47.12 -31.96 -33.87
C ALA A 344 46.61 -30.50 -33.72
N ASP A 345 45.30 -30.31 -33.58
CA ASP A 345 44.67 -29.01 -33.36
C ASP A 345 43.57 -29.15 -32.29
N PRO A 346 43.82 -28.73 -31.03
CA PRO A 346 42.84 -28.80 -29.95
C PRO A 346 41.54 -28.02 -30.19
N SER A 347 41.51 -27.10 -31.14
CA SER A 347 40.31 -26.34 -31.50
C SER A 347 39.47 -26.97 -32.62
N HIS A 348 40.02 -27.97 -33.32
CA HIS A 348 39.38 -28.65 -34.45
C HIS A 348 39.67 -30.16 -34.47
N LEU A 349 39.11 -30.88 -33.51
CA LEU A 349 39.17 -32.34 -33.46
C LEU A 349 38.53 -32.96 -34.71
N THR A 350 39.24 -33.95 -35.26
CA THR A 350 38.72 -34.88 -36.26
C THR A 350 37.67 -35.82 -35.64
N ASP A 351 36.85 -36.46 -36.48
CA ASP A 351 35.82 -37.40 -36.00
C ASP A 351 36.44 -38.57 -35.20
N SER A 352 37.62 -39.04 -35.61
CA SER A 352 38.35 -40.09 -34.87
C SER A 352 38.84 -39.62 -33.50
N GLU A 353 39.29 -38.37 -33.37
CA GLU A 353 39.72 -37.81 -32.09
C GLU A 353 38.51 -37.60 -31.17
N LYS A 354 37.36 -37.14 -31.71
CA LYS A 354 36.10 -37.03 -30.95
C LYS A 354 35.61 -38.38 -30.44
N ASP A 355 35.66 -39.43 -31.27
CA ASP A 355 35.27 -40.78 -30.87
C ASP A 355 36.18 -41.33 -29.76
N GLN A 356 37.48 -41.02 -29.81
CA GLN A 356 38.42 -41.40 -28.77
C GLN A 356 38.15 -40.64 -27.46
N VAL A 357 37.93 -39.32 -27.51
CA VAL A 357 37.54 -38.53 -26.32
C VAL A 357 36.25 -39.07 -25.72
N LYS A 358 35.24 -39.34 -26.55
CA LYS A 358 33.95 -39.89 -26.13
C LYS A 358 34.12 -41.24 -25.43
N THR A 359 34.95 -42.12 -25.98
CA THR A 359 35.24 -43.44 -25.39
C THR A 359 35.94 -43.28 -24.04
N ASN A 360 37.01 -42.49 -23.96
CA ASN A 360 37.75 -42.26 -22.72
C ASN A 360 36.86 -41.67 -21.62
N VAL A 361 36.02 -40.68 -21.95
CA VAL A 361 35.08 -40.08 -21.00
C VAL A 361 34.01 -41.09 -20.57
N THR A 362 33.47 -41.88 -21.50
CA THR A 362 32.47 -42.91 -21.17
C THR A 362 33.06 -43.97 -20.23
N ASP A 363 34.28 -44.44 -20.50
CA ASP A 363 34.96 -45.45 -19.68
C ASP A 363 35.28 -44.94 -18.28
N ALA A 364 35.73 -43.69 -18.16
CA ALA A 364 35.99 -43.04 -16.86
C ALA A 364 34.74 -42.88 -15.99
N ASN A 365 33.55 -42.96 -16.60
CA ASN A 365 32.28 -42.65 -15.98
C ASN A 365 31.26 -43.81 -15.98
N LYS A 366 31.68 -45.00 -16.43
CA LYS A 366 30.81 -46.16 -16.64
C LYS A 366 30.07 -46.65 -15.38
N ASP A 367 30.63 -46.38 -14.20
CA ASP A 367 30.08 -46.81 -12.90
C ASP A 367 29.42 -45.66 -12.12
N THR A 368 29.50 -44.42 -12.62
CA THR A 368 29.08 -43.22 -11.89
C THR A 368 27.91 -42.49 -12.57
N LEU A 369 27.83 -42.50 -13.91
CA LEU A 369 26.76 -41.84 -14.62
C LEU A 369 25.45 -42.65 -14.55
N PRO A 370 24.29 -41.97 -14.42
CA PRO A 370 22.99 -42.60 -14.54
C PRO A 370 22.84 -43.39 -15.85
N SER A 371 22.19 -44.54 -15.79
CA SER A 371 21.90 -45.35 -16.98
C SER A 371 21.08 -44.55 -17.99
N GLY A 372 21.53 -44.51 -19.25
CA GLY A 372 20.90 -43.75 -20.34
C GLY A 372 21.56 -42.40 -20.64
N SER A 373 22.53 -41.97 -19.81
CA SER A 373 23.34 -40.77 -20.08
C SER A 373 24.04 -40.84 -21.44
N GLN A 374 24.12 -39.70 -22.13
CA GLN A 374 24.72 -39.57 -23.45
C GLN A 374 25.94 -38.64 -23.40
N VAL A 375 27.04 -39.07 -24.02
CA VAL A 375 28.26 -38.26 -24.14
C VAL A 375 28.41 -37.76 -25.58
N THR A 376 28.57 -36.44 -25.74
CA THR A 376 28.87 -35.79 -27.01
C THR A 376 30.12 -34.93 -26.89
N VAL A 377 30.88 -34.80 -27.97
CA VAL A 377 32.17 -34.08 -27.98
C VAL A 377 32.12 -32.99 -29.06
N GLY A 378 32.43 -31.76 -28.65
CA GLY A 378 32.54 -30.59 -29.53
C GLY A 378 33.79 -30.62 -30.41
N ASN A 379 33.92 -29.64 -31.29
CA ASN A 379 35.11 -29.49 -32.15
C ASN A 379 36.38 -29.16 -31.34
N ASP A 380 36.23 -28.55 -30.18
CA ASP A 380 37.31 -28.16 -29.27
C ASP A 380 37.57 -29.21 -28.17
N GLY A 381 36.96 -30.39 -28.29
CA GLY A 381 37.01 -31.42 -27.25
C GLY A 381 36.08 -31.18 -26.06
N THR A 382 35.39 -30.04 -25.97
CA THR A 382 34.40 -29.79 -24.90
C THR A 382 33.37 -30.91 -24.91
N THR A 383 33.32 -31.67 -23.83
CA THR A 383 32.49 -32.87 -23.75
C THR A 383 31.25 -32.55 -22.95
N THR A 384 30.07 -32.79 -23.52
CA THR A 384 28.78 -32.62 -22.84
C THR A 384 28.24 -33.98 -22.45
N VAL A 385 27.91 -34.14 -21.17
CA VAL A 385 27.15 -35.28 -20.66
C VAL A 385 25.70 -34.83 -20.55
N THR A 386 24.80 -35.48 -21.29
CA THR A 386 23.35 -35.26 -21.19
C THR A 386 22.73 -36.42 -20.43
N TYR A 387 22.10 -36.12 -19.30
CA TYR A 387 21.45 -37.10 -18.44
C TYR A 387 20.05 -37.49 -18.95
N PRO A 388 19.47 -38.61 -18.48
CA PRO A 388 18.14 -39.06 -18.89
C PRO A 388 17.02 -38.03 -18.61
N ASP A 389 17.15 -37.23 -17.56
CA ASP A 389 16.22 -36.14 -17.23
C ASP A 389 16.40 -34.89 -18.11
N GLY A 390 17.36 -34.91 -19.03
CA GLY A 390 17.68 -33.82 -19.96
C GLY A 390 18.64 -32.77 -19.41
N SER A 391 18.98 -32.82 -18.12
CA SER A 391 20.02 -31.97 -17.53
C SER A 391 21.39 -32.30 -18.13
N LYS A 392 22.37 -31.38 -17.98
CA LYS A 392 23.67 -31.51 -18.64
C LYS A 392 24.80 -31.00 -17.77
N ASP A 393 25.93 -31.70 -17.86
CA ASP A 393 27.23 -31.24 -17.40
C ASP A 393 28.20 -31.12 -18.56
N THR A 394 29.24 -30.32 -18.37
CA THR A 394 30.32 -30.15 -19.34
C THR A 394 31.68 -30.43 -18.72
N ILE A 395 32.52 -31.14 -19.47
CA ILE A 395 33.95 -31.28 -19.21
C ILE A 395 34.66 -30.38 -20.23
N PRO A 396 35.42 -29.38 -19.78
CA PRO A 396 36.19 -28.51 -20.68
C PRO A 396 37.17 -29.30 -21.57
N GLY A 397 37.34 -28.88 -22.83
CA GLY A 397 38.19 -29.56 -23.80
C GLY A 397 39.65 -29.73 -23.36
N ASP A 398 40.22 -28.72 -22.70
CA ASP A 398 41.59 -28.74 -22.16
C ASP A 398 41.80 -29.82 -21.07
N LYS A 399 40.72 -30.37 -20.51
CA LYS A 399 40.77 -31.49 -19.56
C LYS A 399 40.84 -32.86 -20.24
N VAL A 400 40.48 -32.95 -21.51
CA VAL A 400 40.35 -34.23 -22.23
C VAL A 400 41.22 -34.35 -23.48
N VAL A 401 41.74 -33.24 -24.01
CA VAL A 401 42.71 -33.24 -25.11
C VAL A 401 43.99 -32.50 -24.75
N GLU A 402 45.07 -32.89 -25.42
CA GLU A 402 46.35 -32.19 -25.39
C GLU A 402 46.91 -32.07 -26.80
N GLU A 403 47.62 -31.00 -27.10
CA GLU A 403 48.29 -30.83 -28.38
C GLU A 403 49.47 -31.80 -28.48
N LYS A 404 49.61 -32.48 -29.62
CA LYS A 404 50.83 -33.25 -29.93
C LYS A 404 52.01 -32.29 -29.98
N SER A 405 53.19 -32.76 -29.55
CA SER A 405 54.41 -32.00 -29.80
C SER A 405 54.64 -31.83 -31.30
N ASP A 406 55.31 -30.75 -31.69
CA ASP A 406 55.75 -30.55 -33.07
C ASP A 406 56.65 -31.71 -33.52
N ALA A 407 57.45 -32.26 -32.59
CA ALA A 407 58.29 -33.42 -32.83
C ALA A 407 57.47 -34.71 -33.12
N ASP A 408 56.33 -34.91 -32.45
CA ASP A 408 55.42 -36.04 -32.69
C ASP A 408 54.57 -35.85 -33.95
N ASN A 409 54.31 -34.60 -34.35
CA ASN A 409 53.49 -34.26 -35.50
C ASN A 409 54.29 -34.22 -36.83
N ASN A 410 55.63 -34.12 -36.77
CA ASN A 410 56.49 -33.98 -37.94
C ASN A 410 57.55 -35.10 -38.02
N GLU A 411 57.59 -35.83 -39.13
CA GLU A 411 58.67 -36.78 -39.43
C GLU A 411 59.89 -36.03 -40.03
N PRO A 412 61.10 -36.16 -39.46
CA PRO A 412 62.30 -35.51 -39.98
C PRO A 412 62.64 -35.94 -41.42
N LYS A 413 62.75 -34.98 -42.32
CA LYS A 413 63.17 -35.21 -43.71
C LYS A 413 64.69 -35.27 -43.79
N VAL A 414 65.19 -36.33 -44.39
CA VAL A 414 66.62 -36.54 -44.67
C VAL A 414 66.96 -36.21 -46.12
N PRO A 415 68.18 -35.74 -46.42
CA PRO A 415 68.65 -35.59 -47.80
C PRO A 415 68.66 -36.93 -48.55
N GLY A 416 68.36 -36.92 -49.85
CA GLY A 416 68.42 -38.13 -50.68
C GLY A 416 69.85 -38.66 -50.87
N ASP A 417 70.83 -37.76 -50.91
CA ASP A 417 72.26 -38.09 -51.00
C ASP A 417 72.99 -37.67 -49.72
N LYS A 418 73.91 -38.52 -49.25
CA LYS A 418 74.76 -38.23 -48.09
C LYS A 418 75.85 -37.23 -48.46
N VAL A 419 76.12 -36.28 -47.57
CA VAL A 419 77.23 -35.33 -47.69
C VAL A 419 78.55 -36.10 -47.54
N LYS A 420 79.50 -35.87 -48.45
CA LYS A 420 80.80 -36.53 -48.42
C LYS A 420 81.77 -35.73 -47.57
N VAL A 421 82.20 -36.30 -46.44
CA VAL A 421 83.08 -35.66 -45.46
C VAL A 421 84.42 -36.41 -45.37
N ASP A 422 85.45 -35.75 -44.85
CA ASP A 422 86.78 -36.39 -44.71
C ASP A 422 86.80 -37.43 -43.57
N ASN A 423 86.13 -37.14 -42.45
CA ASN A 423 85.98 -38.06 -41.33
C ASN A 423 84.53 -38.02 -40.78
N PRO A 424 83.70 -39.05 -41.06
CA PRO A 424 82.32 -39.10 -40.59
C PRO A 424 82.13 -39.06 -39.06
N ASN A 425 83.17 -39.35 -38.27
CA ASN A 425 83.09 -39.32 -36.81
C ASN A 425 83.62 -37.99 -36.21
N LYS A 426 84.07 -37.06 -37.05
CA LYS A 426 84.61 -35.76 -36.62
C LYS A 426 84.51 -34.73 -37.75
N LEU A 427 83.33 -34.16 -37.94
CA LEU A 427 83.06 -33.12 -38.92
C LEU A 427 83.76 -31.80 -38.54
N THR A 428 84.24 -31.09 -39.56
CA THR A 428 84.70 -29.70 -39.45
C THR A 428 83.53 -28.72 -39.31
N ASP A 429 83.80 -27.51 -38.83
CA ASP A 429 82.76 -26.49 -38.67
C ASP A 429 82.05 -26.16 -40.01
N SER A 430 82.80 -26.13 -41.12
CA SER A 430 82.23 -25.92 -42.45
C SER A 430 81.33 -27.08 -42.92
N GLU A 431 81.71 -28.33 -42.63
CA GLU A 431 80.88 -29.51 -42.94
C GLU A 431 79.60 -29.55 -42.09
N LYS A 432 79.68 -29.13 -40.82
CA LYS A 432 78.50 -28.98 -39.95
C LYS A 432 77.57 -27.88 -40.45
N GLU A 433 78.11 -26.73 -40.85
CA GLU A 433 77.32 -25.62 -41.37
C GLU A 433 76.60 -25.99 -42.68
N GLU A 434 77.27 -26.68 -43.61
CA GLU A 434 76.64 -27.19 -44.83
C GLU A 434 75.49 -28.16 -44.51
N LEU A 435 75.72 -29.11 -43.60
CA LEU A 435 74.72 -30.10 -43.22
C LEU A 435 73.53 -29.47 -42.49
N SER A 436 73.78 -28.52 -41.59
CA SER A 436 72.76 -27.74 -40.88
C SER A 436 71.86 -26.99 -41.87
N ASN A 437 72.47 -26.21 -42.78
CA ASN A 437 71.76 -25.42 -43.78
C ASN A 437 70.89 -26.29 -44.71
N ASN A 438 71.37 -27.48 -45.09
CA ASN A 438 70.60 -28.40 -45.93
C ASN A 438 69.42 -29.01 -45.17
N LEU A 439 69.61 -29.36 -43.91
CA LEU A 439 68.55 -29.92 -43.07
C LEU A 439 67.49 -28.90 -42.68
N GLU A 440 67.85 -27.64 -42.43
CA GLU A 440 66.91 -26.55 -42.17
C GLU A 440 66.01 -26.29 -43.40
N LYS A 441 66.55 -26.38 -44.62
CA LYS A 441 65.77 -26.26 -45.86
C LYS A 441 64.78 -27.41 -46.04
N LEU A 442 65.18 -28.63 -45.66
CA LEU A 442 64.33 -29.82 -45.75
C LEU A 442 63.28 -29.86 -44.63
N ASN A 443 63.60 -29.29 -43.47
CA ASN A 443 62.79 -29.26 -42.26
C ASN A 443 62.53 -27.80 -41.82
N PRO A 444 61.76 -27.04 -42.63
CA PRO A 444 61.54 -25.62 -42.37
C PRO A 444 60.89 -25.39 -41.01
N GLY A 445 61.32 -24.34 -40.31
CA GLY A 445 60.81 -23.98 -38.98
C GLY A 445 61.52 -24.68 -37.81
N THR A 446 62.51 -25.54 -38.07
CA THR A 446 63.35 -26.15 -37.03
C THR A 446 64.70 -25.43 -36.90
N VAL A 447 65.28 -25.45 -35.71
CA VAL A 447 66.68 -25.10 -35.47
C VAL A 447 67.50 -26.38 -35.49
N VAL A 448 68.48 -26.48 -36.39
CA VAL A 448 69.31 -27.68 -36.54
C VAL A 448 70.65 -27.49 -35.84
N THR A 449 71.07 -28.48 -35.05
CA THR A 449 72.42 -28.55 -34.49
C THR A 449 73.08 -29.85 -34.89
N ILE A 450 74.37 -29.81 -35.24
CA ILE A 450 75.14 -30.96 -35.73
C ILE A 450 76.26 -31.31 -34.74
N ALA A 451 76.24 -32.53 -34.24
CA ALA A 451 77.30 -33.09 -33.39
C ALA A 451 78.57 -33.44 -34.21
N ASP A 452 79.68 -33.72 -33.53
CA ASP A 452 80.96 -34.08 -34.19
C ASP A 452 80.85 -35.32 -35.10
N ASP A 453 79.98 -36.27 -34.77
CA ASP A 453 79.73 -37.49 -35.54
C ASP A 453 78.69 -37.31 -36.66
N GLY A 454 78.28 -36.07 -36.93
CA GLY A 454 77.28 -35.74 -37.93
C GLY A 454 75.84 -36.00 -37.50
N THR A 455 75.57 -36.45 -36.28
CA THR A 455 74.19 -36.56 -35.76
C THR A 455 73.55 -35.19 -35.69
N ALA A 456 72.39 -35.05 -36.34
CA ALA A 456 71.62 -33.82 -36.34
C ALA A 456 70.51 -33.87 -35.29
N THR A 457 70.35 -32.78 -34.55
CA THR A 457 69.21 -32.55 -33.64
C THR A 457 68.39 -31.41 -34.20
N LEU A 458 67.14 -31.70 -34.56
CA LEU A 458 66.15 -30.74 -35.01
C LEU A 458 65.35 -30.29 -33.79
N THR A 459 65.42 -29.01 -33.44
CA THR A 459 64.62 -28.41 -32.38
C THR A 459 63.44 -27.68 -33.01
N TYR A 460 62.23 -28.06 -32.66
CA TYR A 460 61.01 -27.44 -33.16
C TYR A 460 60.67 -26.17 -32.36
N PRO A 461 59.72 -25.33 -32.83
CA PRO A 461 59.32 -24.11 -32.13
C PRO A 461 58.81 -24.35 -30.69
N ASP A 462 58.20 -25.51 -30.42
CA ASP A 462 57.80 -25.95 -29.07
C ASP A 462 58.99 -26.33 -28.14
N GLY A 463 60.22 -26.33 -28.68
CA GLY A 463 61.45 -26.66 -27.97
C GLY A 463 61.75 -28.16 -27.87
N LEU A 464 60.85 -29.03 -28.32
CA LEU A 464 61.08 -30.47 -28.37
C LEU A 464 61.91 -30.84 -29.60
N THR A 465 62.54 -32.02 -29.57
CA THR A 465 63.58 -32.36 -30.55
C THR A 465 63.40 -33.73 -31.19
N ASN A 466 63.70 -33.82 -32.48
CA ASN A 466 63.97 -35.08 -33.18
C ASN A 466 65.45 -35.21 -33.54
N THR A 467 65.97 -36.44 -33.54
CA THR A 467 67.37 -36.73 -33.91
C THR A 467 67.48 -37.52 -35.20
N ILE A 468 68.37 -37.10 -36.10
CA ILE A 468 68.74 -37.85 -37.31
C ILE A 468 70.18 -38.35 -37.14
N PRO A 469 70.42 -39.67 -37.12
CA PRO A 469 71.76 -40.23 -36.97
C PRO A 469 72.70 -39.77 -38.09
N GLY A 470 73.97 -39.44 -37.76
CA GLY A 470 74.97 -39.03 -38.74
C GLY A 470 75.20 -40.06 -39.86
N SER A 471 75.00 -41.34 -39.56
CA SER A 471 75.05 -42.43 -40.55
C SER A 471 74.01 -42.30 -41.66
N GLN A 472 72.93 -41.53 -41.49
CA GLN A 472 71.95 -41.22 -42.53
C GLN A 472 72.34 -39.99 -43.36
N LEU A 473 73.24 -39.15 -42.85
CA LEU A 473 73.51 -37.82 -43.35
C LEU A 473 74.87 -37.70 -44.05
N VAL A 474 75.89 -38.40 -43.55
CA VAL A 474 77.27 -38.29 -44.03
C VAL A 474 77.87 -39.62 -44.47
N THR A 475 78.83 -39.56 -45.39
CA THR A 475 79.66 -40.68 -45.80
C THR A 475 81.10 -40.21 -46.03
N ALA A 476 82.08 -41.10 -45.87
CA ALA A 476 83.47 -40.74 -46.13
C ALA A 476 83.68 -40.45 -47.63
N LYS A 477 84.49 -39.43 -47.96
CA LYS A 477 84.98 -39.23 -49.34
C LYS A 477 85.78 -40.46 -49.75
N GLY A 478 85.24 -41.25 -50.67
CA GLY A 478 85.98 -42.37 -51.25
C GLY A 478 87.14 -41.84 -52.08
N ASN A 479 88.37 -42.11 -51.66
CA ASN A 479 89.55 -42.18 -52.53
C ASN A 479 90.46 -43.30 -52.01
N GLY A 480 90.98 -44.10 -52.94
CA GLY A 480 91.69 -45.34 -52.66
C GLY A 480 92.87 -45.21 -51.68
N ASN A 481 92.81 -46.05 -50.64
CA ASN A 481 93.90 -46.69 -49.91
C ASN A 481 94.96 -45.81 -49.23
N THR A 482 94.96 -45.73 -47.89
CA THR A 482 95.75 -46.64 -47.03
C THR A 482 95.47 -46.48 -45.52
N THR A 483 95.21 -47.64 -44.90
CA THR A 483 95.54 -48.12 -43.53
C THR A 483 94.92 -47.51 -42.26
N ASN A 484 93.90 -48.21 -41.78
CA ASN A 484 93.66 -48.78 -40.44
C ASN A 484 94.20 -48.08 -39.17
N SER A 485 93.26 -47.74 -38.29
CA SER A 485 93.27 -48.25 -36.92
C SER A 485 91.86 -48.63 -36.47
N ASN A 486 91.73 -49.92 -36.11
CA ASN A 486 90.58 -50.49 -35.43
C ASN A 486 90.32 -49.74 -34.11
N VAL A 487 89.14 -49.13 -33.97
CA VAL A 487 88.47 -49.04 -32.67
C VAL A 487 87.07 -49.60 -32.84
N LYS A 488 86.89 -50.78 -32.27
CA LYS A 488 85.63 -51.46 -32.02
C LYS A 488 84.75 -50.54 -31.17
N VAL A 489 83.66 -50.04 -31.73
CA VAL A 489 82.54 -49.50 -30.95
C VAL A 489 81.34 -50.43 -31.18
N THR A 490 80.95 -51.07 -30.10
CA THR A 490 79.79 -51.94 -29.99
C THR A 490 78.52 -51.10 -30.23
N PRO A 491 77.63 -51.46 -31.19
CA PRO A 491 76.32 -50.85 -31.23
C PRO A 491 75.51 -51.35 -30.03
N THR A 492 75.23 -50.47 -29.07
CA THR A 492 74.22 -50.72 -28.05
C THR A 492 72.88 -50.74 -28.75
N ASN A 493 72.30 -51.94 -28.82
CA ASN A 493 70.98 -52.16 -29.36
C ASN A 493 69.94 -51.67 -28.35
N THR A 494 69.48 -50.43 -28.48
CA THR A 494 68.22 -49.98 -27.90
C THR A 494 67.17 -49.96 -29.00
N ASN A 495 66.78 -51.16 -29.43
CA ASN A 495 65.49 -51.38 -30.04
C ASN A 495 64.42 -51.02 -29.00
N ASN A 496 63.92 -49.78 -29.01
CA ASN A 496 62.56 -49.53 -28.54
C ASN A 496 61.65 -49.44 -29.76
N LYS A 497 61.46 -50.60 -30.39
CA LYS A 497 60.36 -50.83 -31.33
C LYS A 497 59.14 -51.08 -30.44
N ILE A 498 58.33 -50.05 -30.16
CA ILE A 498 56.99 -50.31 -29.65
C ILE A 498 56.19 -50.88 -30.82
N ASN A 499 55.90 -52.16 -30.64
CA ASN A 499 55.16 -53.03 -31.52
C ASN A 499 53.71 -52.50 -31.66
N LYS A 500 53.28 -52.22 -32.89
CA LYS A 500 51.86 -52.26 -33.24
C LYS A 500 51.44 -53.74 -33.28
N ASP A 501 50.25 -53.98 -32.77
CA ASP A 501 49.48 -55.24 -32.79
C ASP A 501 49.81 -56.25 -31.69
N ASN A 502 48.94 -56.27 -30.66
CA ASN A 502 48.21 -57.46 -30.21
C ASN A 502 47.42 -57.15 -28.93
N ASN A 503 46.13 -56.77 -29.07
CA ASN A 503 45.15 -56.98 -28.00
C ASN A 503 44.17 -58.08 -28.43
N SER A 504 44.48 -59.30 -28.02
CA SER A 504 43.51 -60.38 -27.91
C SER A 504 43.81 -61.12 -26.62
N LEU A 505 43.01 -60.89 -25.59
CA LEU A 505 43.03 -61.64 -24.34
C LEU A 505 41.74 -62.45 -24.21
N GLY A 506 41.86 -63.71 -24.65
CA GLY A 506 41.00 -64.80 -24.22
C GLY A 506 41.51 -65.41 -22.91
N LYS A 507 40.57 -65.60 -22.00
CA LYS A 507 40.57 -66.27 -20.68
C LYS A 507 41.48 -67.50 -20.53
N ASN A 508 42.17 -67.65 -19.39
CA ASN A 508 41.77 -68.56 -18.30
C ASN A 508 42.80 -68.68 -17.15
N THR A 509 42.31 -68.45 -15.93
CA THR A 509 42.49 -69.22 -14.67
C THR A 509 43.81 -69.98 -14.39
N ALA A 510 44.51 -69.61 -13.30
CA ALA A 510 44.47 -70.29 -11.99
C ALA A 510 45.78 -70.11 -11.17
N ASN A 511 45.61 -69.55 -9.96
CA ASN A 511 46.11 -70.00 -8.65
C ASN A 511 47.64 -70.19 -8.40
N ALA A 512 48.22 -69.35 -7.52
CA ALA A 512 48.84 -69.74 -6.22
C ALA A 512 49.93 -68.76 -5.72
N LYS A 513 49.57 -68.02 -4.66
CA LYS A 513 50.27 -67.71 -3.39
C LYS A 513 51.82 -67.62 -3.26
N ALA A 514 52.20 -66.50 -2.62
CA ALA A 514 53.14 -66.30 -1.48
C ALA A 514 54.65 -66.03 -1.67
N GLY A 515 55.14 -65.03 -0.92
CA GLY A 515 56.56 -64.71 -0.64
C GLY A 515 56.87 -63.20 -0.74
N GLU A 516 56.36 -62.36 0.18
CA GLU A 516 57.13 -61.64 1.23
C GLU A 516 58.25 -60.69 0.74
N LEU A 517 58.07 -59.39 1.03
CA LEU A 517 59.11 -58.36 1.08
C LEU A 517 59.23 -57.87 2.53
N PRO A 518 60.44 -57.59 3.05
CA PRO A 518 60.61 -57.20 4.45
C PRO A 518 60.19 -55.74 4.71
N GLN A 519 59.53 -55.57 5.86
CA GLN A 519 59.30 -54.30 6.52
C GLN A 519 60.61 -53.68 7.03
N THR A 520 60.70 -52.36 6.96
CA THR A 520 61.17 -51.57 8.11
C THR A 520 60.19 -50.41 8.29
N GLY A 521 59.59 -50.32 9.46
CA GLY A 521 58.86 -49.14 9.92
C GLY A 521 59.39 -48.77 11.29
N GLU A 522 59.37 -47.48 11.60
CA GLU A 522 59.19 -46.83 12.91
C GLU A 522 59.24 -45.30 12.66
N THR A 523 58.51 -44.38 13.31
CA THR A 523 57.28 -44.37 14.12
C THR A 523 56.80 -42.90 14.24
N ASN A 524 55.48 -42.71 14.22
CA ASN A 524 54.60 -41.84 15.04
C ASN A 524 55.04 -40.45 15.55
N ASP A 525 54.22 -39.41 15.34
CA ASP A 525 53.18 -39.08 16.33
C ASP A 525 52.13 -38.07 15.85
N SER A 526 50.94 -38.25 16.42
CA SER A 526 49.64 -37.63 16.14
C SER A 526 49.50 -36.17 16.60
N GLN A 527 48.64 -35.39 15.93
CA GLN A 527 47.47 -34.74 16.57
C GLN A 527 46.33 -34.50 15.56
N LYS A 528 45.14 -34.90 15.99
CA LYS A 528 43.85 -34.77 15.31
C LYS A 528 43.41 -33.30 15.31
N LEU A 529 43.02 -32.75 14.17
CA LEU A 529 42.06 -31.64 14.14
C LEU A 529 40.97 -31.93 13.12
N SER A 530 39.74 -31.78 13.59
CA SER A 530 38.48 -32.02 12.90
C SER A 530 38.35 -31.14 11.66
N VAL A 531 38.15 -31.77 10.50
CA VAL A 531 37.74 -31.09 9.27
C VAL A 531 36.21 -31.08 9.25
N ILE A 532 35.62 -29.93 9.58
CA ILE A 532 34.26 -29.58 9.19
C ILE A 532 34.34 -29.17 7.73
N GLY A 533 33.70 -29.94 6.85
CA GLY A 533 33.62 -29.63 5.41
C GLY A 533 32.84 -28.34 5.17
N MET A 534 33.55 -27.27 4.81
CA MET A 534 32.99 -26.14 4.09
C MET A 534 33.11 -26.42 2.59
N ALA A 535 32.00 -26.83 1.97
CA ALA A 535 31.86 -26.79 0.53
C ALA A 535 31.55 -25.33 0.12
N LEU A 536 32.58 -24.62 -0.34
CA LEU A 536 32.44 -23.38 -1.11
C LEU A 536 32.94 -23.67 -2.53
N MET A 537 32.02 -24.06 -3.40
CA MET A 537 32.12 -23.98 -4.87
C MET A 537 31.09 -22.91 -5.25
N GLY A 538 31.38 -21.78 -5.87
CA GLY A 538 32.25 -21.58 -7.03
C GLY A 538 31.36 -21.10 -8.17
N ILE A 539 30.93 -19.83 -8.16
CA ILE A 539 30.23 -19.22 -9.30
C ILE A 539 31.20 -18.25 -9.97
N LEU A 540 31.81 -18.71 -11.05
CA LEU A 540 32.53 -17.86 -11.99
C LEU A 540 31.52 -17.38 -13.06
N GLY A 541 30.78 -16.30 -12.75
CA GLY A 541 29.93 -15.61 -13.72
C GLY A 541 30.74 -14.57 -14.49
N LEU A 542 31.15 -14.87 -15.72
CA LEU A 542 31.69 -13.86 -16.64
C LEU A 542 30.54 -12.96 -17.16
N PHE A 543 30.53 -11.72 -16.70
CA PHE A 543 29.74 -10.61 -17.24
C PHE A 543 30.24 -10.20 -18.64
N GLY A 544 29.37 -10.27 -19.65
CA GLY A 544 29.57 -9.68 -20.98
C GLY A 544 28.44 -8.71 -21.32
N LEU A 545 28.54 -7.47 -20.85
CA LEU A 545 27.55 -6.41 -21.07
C LEU A 545 27.86 -5.62 -22.36
N GLY A 546 27.23 -6.01 -23.48
CA GLY A 546 27.28 -5.28 -24.75
C GLY A 546 26.18 -4.22 -24.86
N LYS A 547 26.49 -2.97 -24.50
CA LYS A 547 25.61 -1.80 -24.55
C LYS A 547 25.36 -1.34 -26.00
N LYS A 548 24.18 -1.63 -26.58
CA LYS A 548 23.71 -0.97 -27.81
C LYS A 548 23.21 0.45 -27.50
N ARG A 549 23.90 1.47 -28.03
CA ARG A 549 23.38 2.83 -28.15
C ARG A 549 22.31 2.85 -29.26
N LYS A 550 21.09 3.31 -28.95
CA LYS A 550 20.16 3.80 -29.98
C LYS A 550 20.53 5.24 -30.34
N LYS A 551 20.59 5.50 -31.64
CA LYS A 551 20.40 6.81 -32.24
C LYS A 551 18.91 6.96 -32.58
N ASP A 552 18.48 8.21 -32.45
CA ASP A 552 17.21 8.84 -32.85
C ASP A 552 15.95 8.50 -32.03
#